data_AF-A0A1F5NR79-F1
#
_entry.id   AF-A0A1F5NR79-F1
#
_cell.length_a   1.000
_cell.length_b   1.000
_cell.length_c   1.000
_cell.angle_alpha   90.00
_cell.angle_beta   90.00
_cell.angle_gamma   90.00
#
_symmetry.space_group_name_H-M   'P 1'
#
loop_
_entity.id
_entity.type
_entity.pdbx_description
1 polymer ?
#
loop_
_entity_poly.entity_id
_entity_poly.type
_entity_poly.pdbx_seq_one_letter_code
_entity_poly.pdbx_strand_id
1 'polypeptide(L)'
;MDYKNILRIHEQKIILTTGYLLVAGLAFGLGRYTLTDLPQEQSNYTPTISGLQTNSEINKETECDGKIKGSSSMIYHVPGGSFYSRTTNPIRCFDTEAQAEAADFRKSSR
;
A
#
# COMPACT_ATOMS: atom_id res chain seq x y z
N MET A 1 17.75 -37.71 -34.05
CA MET A 1 16.85 -36.55 -34.19
C MET A 1 17.72 -35.33 -34.47
N ASP A 2 17.70 -34.81 -35.70
CA ASP A 2 18.50 -33.67 -36.09
C ASP A 2 17.80 -32.38 -35.64
N TYR A 3 18.40 -31.69 -34.66
CA TYR A 3 17.83 -30.48 -34.05
C TYR A 3 17.57 -29.38 -35.08
N LYS A 4 18.34 -29.36 -36.19
CA LYS A 4 18.19 -28.39 -37.27
C LYS A 4 16.88 -28.57 -38.03
N ASN A 5 16.39 -29.80 -38.15
CA ASN A 5 15.12 -30.09 -38.82
C ASN A 5 13.92 -29.76 -37.92
N ILE A 6 14.04 -29.99 -36.60
CA ILE A 6 13.01 -29.64 -35.62
C ILE A 6 12.85 -28.11 -35.53
N LEU A 7 13.97 -27.37 -35.56
CA LEU A 7 13.95 -25.91 -35.59
C LEU A 7 13.18 -25.39 -36.81
N ARG A 8 13.49 -25.88 -38.03
CA ARG A 8 12.78 -25.47 -39.25
C ARG A 8 11.30 -25.76 -39.28
N ILE A 9 10.89 -26.92 -38.75
CA ILE A 9 9.48 -27.35 -38.79
C ILE A 9 8.62 -26.50 -37.83
N HIS A 10 9.21 -25.98 -36.76
CA HIS A 10 8.49 -25.28 -35.69
C HIS A 10 8.91 -23.83 -35.49
N GLU A 11 9.61 -23.21 -36.44
CA GLU A 11 10.15 -21.84 -36.32
C GLU A 11 9.11 -20.86 -35.80
N GLN A 12 7.92 -20.80 -36.41
CA GLN A 12 6.87 -19.87 -35.99
C GLN A 12 6.36 -20.14 -34.57
N LYS A 13 6.22 -21.40 -34.18
CA LYS A 13 5.74 -21.78 -32.84
C LYS A 13 6.80 -21.48 -31.77
N ILE A 14 8.08 -21.67 -32.08
CA ILE A 14 9.20 -21.39 -31.18
C ILE A 14 9.37 -19.88 -31.01
N ILE A 15 9.29 -19.09 -32.09
CA ILE A 15 9.37 -17.63 -32.04
C ILE A 15 8.24 -17.06 -31.18
N LEU A 16 7.00 -17.54 -31.38
CA LEU A 16 5.83 -16.99 -30.69
C LEU A 16 5.81 -17.35 -29.19
N THR A 17 6.20 -18.57 -28.84
CA THR A 17 6.30 -19.01 -27.44
C THR A 17 7.45 -18.32 -26.70
N THR A 18 8.63 -18.22 -27.33
CA THR A 18 9.79 -17.55 -26.74
C THR A 18 9.54 -16.06 -26.58
N GLY A 19 8.95 -15.41 -27.58
CA GLY A 19 8.53 -14.01 -27.51
C GLY A 19 7.51 -13.75 -26.41
N TYR A 20 6.49 -14.61 -26.27
CA TYR A 20 5.47 -14.49 -25.23
C TYR A 20 6.08 -14.62 -23.82
N LEU A 21 6.99 -15.57 -23.60
CA LEU A 21 7.65 -15.73 -22.30
C LEU A 21 8.52 -14.52 -21.92
N LEU A 22 9.21 -13.90 -22.89
CA LEU A 22 9.98 -12.68 -22.65
C LEU A 22 9.07 -11.50 -22.27
N VAL A 23 7.99 -11.29 -23.03
CA VAL A 23 7.04 -10.20 -22.74
C VAL A 23 6.30 -10.42 -21.42
N ALA A 24 5.84 -11.65 -21.15
CA ALA A 24 5.20 -12.01 -19.89
C ALA A 24 6.15 -11.86 -18.70
N GLY A 25 7.41 -12.27 -18.83
CA GLY A 25 8.43 -12.10 -17.81
C GLY A 25 8.73 -10.63 -17.49
N LEU A 26 8.77 -9.75 -18.49
CA LEU A 26 8.93 -8.31 -18.29
C LEU A 26 7.71 -7.67 -17.62
N ALA A 27 6.50 -8.05 -18.04
CA ALA A 27 5.25 -7.53 -17.47
C ALA A 27 5.03 -7.98 -16.01
N PHE A 28 5.35 -9.23 -15.68
CA PHE A 28 5.19 -9.77 -14.31
C PHE A 28 6.39 -9.49 -13.40
N GLY A 29 7.59 -9.31 -13.96
CA GLY A 29 8.83 -9.07 -13.23
C GLY A 29 9.02 -7.61 -12.80
N LEU A 30 8.61 -6.63 -13.61
CA LEU A 30 8.82 -5.21 -13.29
C LEU A 30 7.81 -4.64 -12.28
N GLY A 31 6.70 -5.33 -12.01
CA GLY A 31 5.64 -4.88 -11.10
C GLY A 31 5.96 -4.99 -9.60
N ARG A 32 7.13 -5.53 -9.21
CA ARG A 32 7.57 -5.63 -7.80
C ARG A 32 8.79 -4.78 -7.47
N TYR A 33 9.38 -4.08 -8.45
CA TYR A 33 10.46 -3.13 -8.21
C TYR A 33 9.91 -1.72 -7.95
N THR A 34 8.92 -1.59 -7.07
CA THR A 34 8.78 -0.33 -6.33
C THR A 34 9.90 -0.34 -5.30
N LEU A 35 10.99 0.34 -5.64
CA LEU A 35 12.13 0.60 -4.79
C LEU A 35 11.65 1.05 -3.41
N THR A 36 11.77 0.16 -2.43
CA THR A 36 11.98 0.57 -1.04
C THR A 36 13.36 1.20 -0.96
N ASP A 37 13.39 2.52 -1.13
CA ASP A 37 14.18 3.45 -0.31
C ASP A 37 13.96 4.87 -0.84
N LEU A 38 12.72 5.34 -0.70
CA LEU A 38 12.59 6.74 -0.32
C LEU A 38 13.22 6.85 1.07
N PRO A 39 14.09 7.85 1.32
CA PRO A 39 14.56 8.10 2.67
C PRO A 39 13.36 8.12 3.60
N GLN A 40 13.24 7.11 4.46
CA GLN A 40 12.54 7.30 5.72
C GLN A 40 13.34 8.39 6.40
N GLU A 41 12.88 9.64 6.26
CA GLU A 41 13.25 10.69 7.17
C GLU A 41 12.77 10.21 8.54
N GLN A 42 13.64 9.46 9.21
CA GLN A 42 13.53 9.15 10.61
C GLN A 42 13.67 10.50 11.31
N SER A 43 12.54 11.21 11.39
CA SER A 43 12.41 12.35 12.26
C SER A 43 12.63 11.80 13.67
N ASN A 44 13.84 12.00 14.17
CA ASN A 44 14.17 11.90 15.56
C ASN A 44 13.39 13.01 16.29
N TYR A 45 12.08 12.84 16.44
CA TYR A 45 11.37 13.46 17.54
C TYR A 45 11.54 12.49 18.70
N THR A 46 12.59 12.69 19.47
CA THR A 46 12.61 12.27 20.87
C THR A 46 11.57 13.13 21.58
N PRO A 47 10.37 12.63 21.95
CA PRO A 47 9.64 13.33 22.98
C PRO A 47 10.49 13.18 24.24
N THR A 48 11.02 14.28 24.77
CA THR A 48 11.38 14.33 26.18
C THR A 48 10.07 14.10 26.94
N ILE A 49 9.80 12.84 27.29
CA ILE A 49 8.66 12.47 28.13
C ILE A 49 9.00 12.87 29.56
N SER A 50 8.72 14.12 29.90
CA SER A 50 8.46 14.49 31.28
C SER A 50 7.01 14.12 31.61
N GLY A 51 6.85 12.91 32.14
CA GLY A 51 5.70 12.51 32.96
C GLY A 51 4.50 11.95 32.19
N LEU A 52 4.39 10.62 32.17
CA LEU A 52 3.36 9.84 32.87
C LEU A 52 3.29 8.44 32.24
N GLN A 53 3.86 7.48 32.95
CA GLN A 53 3.53 6.07 32.75
C GLN A 53 2.14 5.83 33.34
N THR A 54 1.18 5.43 32.51
CA THR A 54 -0.01 4.72 33.00
C THR A 54 -0.32 3.56 32.07
N ASN A 55 0.23 2.42 32.46
CA ASN A 55 -0.28 1.06 32.37
C ASN A 55 -1.62 0.87 31.63
N SER A 56 -1.56 0.05 30.59
CA SER A 56 -2.55 -0.95 30.17
C SER A 56 -3.88 -0.96 30.94
N GLU A 57 -4.90 -0.32 30.38
CA GLU A 57 -6.30 -0.72 30.55
C GLU A 57 -7.00 -0.68 29.19
N ILE A 58 -7.68 -1.79 28.91
CA ILE A 58 -8.46 -2.06 27.70
C ILE A 58 -9.62 -1.05 27.64
N ASN A 59 -9.48 -0.02 26.82
CA ASN A 59 -10.60 0.81 26.38
C ASN A 59 -10.65 0.76 24.85
N LYS A 60 -11.44 -0.20 24.36
CA LYS A 60 -11.79 -0.42 22.95
C LYS A 60 -12.77 0.66 22.51
N GLU A 61 -12.36 1.91 22.58
CA GLU A 61 -13.14 3.06 22.12
C GLU A 61 -12.12 4.18 21.87
N THR A 62 -12.14 4.76 20.67
CA THR A 62 -11.24 5.84 20.20
C THR A 62 -9.79 5.49 19.84
N GLU A 63 -9.56 4.39 19.11
CA GLU A 63 -8.21 4.05 18.56
C GLU A 63 -7.69 5.06 17.50
N CYS A 64 -8.50 6.07 17.14
CA CYS A 64 -8.24 6.94 16.01
C CYS A 64 -8.69 8.39 16.20
N ASP A 65 -8.90 8.83 17.44
CA ASP A 65 -9.34 10.20 17.68
C ASP A 65 -8.18 11.20 17.42
N GLY A 66 -8.47 12.25 16.66
CA GLY A 66 -7.47 13.20 16.16
C GLY A 66 -6.59 12.71 14.99
N LYS A 67 -6.71 11.44 14.57
CA LYS A 67 -6.00 10.87 13.41
C LYS A 67 -6.93 10.70 12.21
N ILE A 68 -6.39 10.49 11.01
CA ILE A 68 -7.19 10.25 9.81
C ILE A 68 -7.82 8.86 9.89
N LYS A 69 -9.15 8.78 9.77
CA LYS A 69 -9.94 7.55 9.93
C LYS A 69 -10.22 6.91 8.57
N GLY A 70 -9.70 5.71 8.34
CA GLY A 70 -9.98 4.89 7.15
C GLY A 70 -11.19 3.98 7.33
N SER A 71 -12.19 4.11 6.47
CA SER A 71 -13.39 3.26 6.42
C SER A 71 -13.14 1.97 5.62
N SER A 72 -13.96 0.94 5.84
CA SER A 72 -13.94 -0.31 5.06
C SER A 72 -14.16 -0.10 3.55
N SER A 73 -14.77 1.03 3.15
CA SER A 73 -14.94 1.40 1.74
C SER A 73 -13.69 2.00 1.09
N MET A 74 -12.51 1.88 1.72
CA MET A 74 -11.25 2.50 1.24
C MET A 74 -11.37 4.02 1.09
N ILE A 75 -12.11 4.66 1.99
CA ILE A 75 -12.25 6.12 2.07
C ILE A 75 -11.67 6.59 3.39
N TYR A 76 -10.82 7.61 3.35
CA TYR A 76 -10.29 8.23 4.55
C TYR A 76 -10.97 9.55 4.88
N HIS A 77 -11.07 9.84 6.18
CA HIS A 77 -11.70 11.03 6.72
C HIS A 77 -10.70 11.78 7.59
N VAL A 78 -10.49 13.06 7.28
CA VAL A 78 -9.60 13.94 8.05
C VAL A 78 -10.30 14.51 9.28
N PRO A 79 -9.58 14.72 10.39
CA PRO A 79 -10.12 15.46 11.54
C PRO A 79 -10.65 16.83 11.09
N GLY A 80 -11.89 17.15 11.44
CA GLY A 80 -12.56 18.38 11.01
C GLY A 80 -13.37 18.25 9.71
N GLY A 81 -13.31 17.12 9.00
CA GLY A 81 -14.18 16.84 7.85
C GLY A 81 -15.62 16.51 8.26
N SER A 82 -16.59 16.75 7.38
CA SER A 82 -18.02 16.58 7.67
C SER A 82 -18.39 15.15 8.09
N PHE A 83 -17.64 14.17 7.59
CA PHE A 83 -17.88 12.75 7.85
C PHE A 83 -16.95 12.14 8.91
N TYR A 84 -16.08 12.94 9.52
CA TYR A 84 -15.08 12.43 10.47
C TYR A 84 -15.68 11.80 11.72
N SER A 85 -16.69 12.45 12.30
CA SER A 85 -17.41 11.96 13.49
C SER A 85 -18.32 10.77 13.19
N ARG A 86 -18.70 10.58 11.93
CA ARG A 86 -19.56 9.46 11.48
C ARG A 86 -18.80 8.17 11.31
N THR A 87 -17.48 8.24 11.12
CA THR A 87 -16.62 7.07 11.01
C THR A 87 -16.28 6.58 12.42
N THR A 88 -17.18 5.76 12.97
CA THR A 88 -17.06 5.17 14.31
C THR A 88 -16.29 3.85 14.32
N ASN A 89 -16.25 3.14 13.19
CA ASN A 89 -15.55 1.86 13.01
C ASN A 89 -14.48 1.95 11.91
N PRO A 90 -13.38 2.68 12.13
CA PRO A 90 -12.29 2.70 11.18
C PRO A 90 -11.58 1.34 11.14
N ILE A 91 -11.25 0.87 9.93
CA ILE A 91 -10.44 -0.35 9.73
C ILE A 91 -8.94 -0.09 9.88
N ARG A 92 -8.54 1.17 9.74
CA ARG A 92 -7.16 1.64 9.82
C ARG A 92 -7.14 3.13 10.06
N CYS A 93 -6.12 3.59 10.77
CA CYS A 93 -5.94 5.00 11.06
C CYS A 93 -4.55 5.46 10.65
N PHE A 94 -4.49 6.67 10.14
CA PHE A 94 -3.31 7.25 9.51
C PHE A 94 -2.97 8.57 10.18
N ASP A 95 -1.68 8.89 10.23
CA ASP A 95 -1.22 10.17 10.77
C ASP A 95 -1.27 11.28 9.71
N THR A 96 -1.15 10.90 8.43
CA THR A 96 -1.13 11.85 7.30
C THR A 96 -1.98 11.38 6.12
N GLU A 97 -2.46 12.33 5.30
CA GLU A 97 -3.25 12.02 4.10
C GLU A 97 -2.43 11.20 3.09
N ALA A 98 -1.14 11.54 2.95
CA ALA A 98 -0.22 10.82 2.07
C ALA A 98 -0.09 9.33 2.44
N GLN A 99 -0.12 8.99 3.73
CA GLN A 99 -0.08 7.61 4.19
C GLN A 99 -1.39 6.87 3.86
N ALA A 100 -2.53 7.57 3.89
CA ALA A 100 -3.82 7.01 3.49
C ALA A 100 -3.86 6.75 1.98
N GLU A 101 -3.42 7.71 1.17
CA GLU A 101 -3.33 7.58 -0.29
C GLU A 101 -2.36 6.47 -0.71
N ALA A 102 -1.20 6.35 -0.06
CA ALA A 102 -0.24 5.27 -0.30
C ALA A 102 -0.79 3.88 0.06
N ALA A 103 -1.82 3.82 0.92
CA ALA A 103 -2.53 2.60 1.27
C ALA A 103 -3.77 2.35 0.39
N ASP A 104 -3.88 3.04 -0.76
CA ASP A 104 -5.01 3.00 -1.70
C ASP A 104 -6.34 3.51 -1.14
N PHE A 105 -6.32 4.34 -0.08
CA PHE A 105 -7.52 5.01 0.41
C PHE A 105 -7.74 6.33 -0.33
N ARG A 106 -8.98 6.62 -0.67
CA ARG A 106 -9.39 7.86 -1.33
C ARG A 106 -9.93 8.88 -0.33
N LYS A 107 -9.67 10.17 -0.57
CA LYS A 107 -10.20 11.26 0.26
C LYS A 107 -11.72 11.32 0.19
N SER A 108 -12.37 11.46 1.34
CA SER A 108 -13.81 11.76 1.39
C SER A 108 -14.08 13.13 0.76
N SER A 109 -15.06 13.20 -0.15
CA SER A 109 -15.31 14.42 -0.93
C SER A 109 -16.04 15.54 -0.17
N ARG A 110 -16.27 15.43 1.15
CA ARG A 110 -16.96 16.47 1.97
C ARG A 110 -16.53 16.44 3.44
#